data_AF-A0A2M6XX25-F1
#
_entry.id   AF-A0A2M6XX25-F1
#
_cell.length_a   1.000
_cell.length_b   1.000
_cell.length_c   1.000
_cell.angle_alpha   90.00
_cell.angle_beta   90.00
_cell.angle_gamma   90.00
#
_symmetry.space_group_name_H-M   'P 1'
#
loop_
_entity.id
_entity.type
_entity.pdbx_description
1 polymer ?
#
loop_
_entity_poly.entity_id
_entity_poly.type
_entity_poly.pdbx_seq_one_letter_code
_entity_poly.pdbx_strand_id
1 'polypeptide(L)'
;MSDLMLTLLQYSPAFFISLAGILGLLVGSFLNVVIYRLPKMMEREWQAQCAELNEKPLAENAPFNLLVPRSACPQCRHPISALENIPLLS
;
A
#
# COMPACT_ATOMS: atom_id res chain seq x y z
N MET A 1 -30.02 16.39 5.56
CA MET A 1 -29.15 15.25 5.90
C MET A 1 -27.69 15.70 6.04
N SER A 2 -27.16 16.46 5.08
CA SER A 2 -25.83 17.10 5.13
C SER A 2 -25.66 18.06 6.30
N ASP A 3 -26.65 18.89 6.60
CA ASP A 3 -26.55 19.91 7.67
C ASP A 3 -26.43 19.27 9.06
N LEU A 4 -27.22 18.23 9.36
CA LEU A 4 -27.14 17.48 10.61
C LEU A 4 -25.75 16.86 10.82
N MET A 5 -25.14 16.36 9.74
CA MET A 5 -23.80 15.79 9.78
C MET A 5 -22.74 16.86 10.08
N LEU A 6 -22.84 18.03 9.45
CA LEU A 6 -21.93 19.15 9.68
C LEU A 6 -22.08 19.71 11.10
N THR A 7 -23.29 19.79 11.64
CA THR A 7 -23.52 20.23 13.02
C THR A 7 -22.96 19.23 14.04
N LEU A 8 -23.11 17.92 13.81
CA LEU A 8 -22.52 16.87 14.66
C LEU A 8 -20.98 16.93 14.67
N LEU A 9 -20.35 17.14 13.51
CA LEU A 9 -18.90 17.32 13.40
C LEU A 9 -18.41 18.58 14.13
N GLN A 10 -19.15 19.68 14.04
CA GLN A 10 -18.81 20.93 14.73
C GLN A 10 -18.96 20.84 16.26
N TYR A 11 -19.95 20.09 16.74
CA TYR A 11 -20.21 19.95 18.18
C TYR A 11 -19.26 18.95 18.86
N SER A 12 -18.66 18.04 18.08
CA SER A 12 -17.75 16.99 18.58
C SER A 12 -16.41 17.01 17.83
N PRO A 13 -15.52 17.99 18.10
CA PRO A 13 -14.23 18.09 17.43
C PRO A 13 -13.39 16.80 17.56
N ALA A 14 -13.53 16.08 18.68
CA ALA A 14 -12.88 14.78 18.87
C ALA A 14 -13.34 13.71 17.86
N PHE A 15 -14.62 13.68 17.50
CA PHE A 15 -15.15 12.74 16.50
C PHE A 15 -14.61 13.05 15.10
N PHE A 16 -14.59 14.35 14.74
CA PHE A 16 -14.02 14.78 13.46
C PHE A 16 -12.53 14.42 13.34
N ILE A 17 -11.74 14.74 14.37
CA ILE A 17 -10.30 14.42 14.40
C ILE A 17 -10.07 12.91 14.31
N SER A 18 -10.86 12.12 15.05
CA SER A 18 -10.74 10.66 15.02
C SER A 18 -11.06 10.10 13.65
N LEU A 19 -12.13 10.55 13.01
CA LEU A 19 -12.52 10.11 11.67
C LEU A 19 -11.46 10.50 10.63
N ALA A 20 -11.00 11.76 10.65
CA ALA A 20 -9.94 12.24 9.78
C ALA A 20 -8.63 11.46 10.00
N GLY A 21 -8.29 11.15 11.26
CA GLY A 21 -7.14 10.34 11.62
C GLY A 21 -7.24 8.90 11.09
N ILE A 22 -8.38 8.24 11.26
CA ILE A 22 -8.61 6.89 10.72
C ILE A 22 -8.50 6.88 9.21
N LEU A 23 -9.16 7.82 8.52
CA LEU A 23 -9.06 7.94 7.06
C LEU A 23 -7.62 8.22 6.61
N GLY A 24 -6.92 9.11 7.30
CA GLY A 24 -5.51 9.40 7.05
C GLY A 24 -4.62 8.18 7.24
N LEU A 25 -4.86 7.36 8.27
CA LEU A 25 -4.12 6.11 8.52
C LEU A 25 -4.40 5.06 7.45
N LEU A 26 -5.66 4.92 7.00
CA LEU A 26 -6.02 4.01 5.91
C LEU A 26 -5.33 4.41 4.60
N VAL A 27 -5.41 5.69 4.23
CA VAL A 27 -4.77 6.22 3.02
C VAL A 27 -3.25 6.13 3.12
N GLY A 28 -2.68 6.52 4.25
CA GLY A 28 -1.23 6.46 4.51
C GLY A 28 -0.67 5.04 4.45
N SER A 29 -1.38 4.07 5.06
CA SER A 29 -1.00 2.65 5.00
C SER A 29 -0.97 2.13 3.56
N PHE A 30 -1.96 2.49 2.74
CA PHE A 30 -1.98 2.13 1.33
C PHE A 30 -0.84 2.79 0.53
N LEU A 31 -0.59 4.08 0.74
CA LEU A 31 0.50 4.80 0.07
C LEU A 31 1.86 4.19 0.38
N ASN A 32 2.09 3.69 1.59
CA ASN A 32 3.32 3.00 1.95
C ASN A 32 3.56 1.75 1.07
N VAL A 33 2.51 0.97 0.80
CA VAL A 33 2.58 -0.18 -0.11
C VAL A 33 2.91 0.26 -1.54
N VAL A 34 2.28 1.33 -2.02
CA VAL A 34 2.49 1.87 -3.38
C VAL A 34 3.93 2.36 -3.56
N ILE A 35 4.45 3.15 -2.63
CA ILE A 35 5.82 3.72 -2.68
C ILE A 35 6.87 2.61 -2.78
N TYR A 36 6.68 1.50 -2.06
CA TYR A 36 7.61 0.38 -2.12
C TYR A 36 7.44 -0.48 -3.39
N ARG A 37 6.20 -0.82 -3.76
CA ARG A 37 5.95 -1.83 -4.81
C ARG A 37 5.98 -1.27 -6.22
N LEU A 38 5.50 -0.04 -6.42
CA LEU A 38 5.37 0.57 -7.75
C LEU A 38 6.72 0.68 -8.49
N PRO A 39 7.80 1.21 -7.88
CA PRO A 39 9.09 1.32 -8.57
C PRO A 39 9.64 -0.04 -9.01
N LYS A 40 9.45 -1.06 -8.17
CA LYS A 40 9.94 -2.42 -8.45
C LYS A 40 9.17 -3.12 -9.57
N MET A 41 7.88 -2.85 -9.72
CA MET A 41 7.11 -3.32 -10.89
C MET A 41 7.62 -2.65 -12.16
N MET A 42 7.83 -1.33 -12.13
CA MET A 42 8.36 -0.57 -13.27
C MET A 42 9.76 -1.04 -13.67
N GLU A 43 10.63 -1.35 -12.70
CA GLU A 43 11.96 -1.88 -12.98
C GLU A 43 11.90 -3.27 -13.62
N ARG A 44 10.99 -4.15 -13.18
CA ARG A 44 10.80 -5.47 -13.81
C ARG A 44 10.31 -5.34 -15.25
N GLU A 45 9.36 -4.45 -15.47
CA GLU A 45 8.83 -4.15 -16.80
C GLU A 45 9.94 -3.62 -17.71
N TRP A 46 10.75 -2.69 -17.22
CA TRP A 46 11.91 -2.16 -17.93
C TRP A 46 12.92 -3.26 -18.30
N GLN A 47 13.24 -4.16 -17.38
CA GLN A 47 14.15 -5.28 -17.64
C GLN A 47 13.58 -6.25 -18.70
N ALA A 48 12.27 -6.49 -18.70
CA ALA A 48 11.61 -7.30 -19.72
C ALA A 48 11.73 -6.67 -21.11
N GLN A 49 11.47 -5.36 -21.23
CA GLN A 49 11.61 -4.62 -22.49
C GLN A 49 13.05 -4.62 -22.99
N CYS A 50 14.02 -4.46 -22.09
CA CYS A 50 15.44 -4.57 -22.44
C CYS A 50 15.83 -5.99 -22.90
N ALA A 51 15.26 -7.05 -22.30
CA ALA A 51 15.50 -8.42 -22.73
C ALA A 51 14.91 -8.68 -24.12
N GLU A 52 13.70 -8.20 -24.39
CA GLU A 52 13.03 -8.28 -25.68
C GLU A 52 13.85 -7.60 -26.79
N LEU A 53 14.31 -6.37 -26.56
CA LEU A 53 15.14 -5.62 -27.51
C LEU A 53 16.50 -6.26 -27.81
N ASN A 54 17.04 -7.03 -26.86
CA ASN A 54 18.33 -7.71 -27.00
C ASN A 54 18.19 -9.18 -27.42
N GLU A 55 16.98 -9.62 -27.82
CA GLU A 55 16.68 -11.02 -28.18
C GLU A 55 17.06 -12.03 -27.09
N LYS A 56 17.03 -11.58 -25.82
CA LYS A 56 17.31 -12.42 -24.65
C LYS A 56 16.02 -13.06 -24.16
N PRO A 57 16.09 -14.28 -23.61
CA PRO A 57 14.90 -14.92 -23.04
C PRO A 57 14.34 -14.08 -21.88
N LEU A 58 13.01 -13.89 -21.86
CA LEU A 58 12.34 -13.22 -20.74
C LEU A 58 12.50 -14.07 -19.48
N ALA A 59 12.90 -13.44 -18.38
CA ALA A 59 12.93 -14.10 -17.08
C ALA A 59 11.50 -14.37 -16.59
N GLU A 60 11.17 -15.64 -16.33
CA GLU A 60 9.92 -16.03 -15.67
C GLU A 60 9.94 -15.56 -14.21
N ASN A 61 9.41 -14.36 -13.99
CA ASN A 61 9.28 -13.80 -12.65
C ASN A 61 7.93 -14.21 -12.05
N ALA A 62 7.96 -14.59 -10.77
CA ALA A 62 6.72 -14.76 -10.00
C ALA A 62 5.90 -13.45 -9.99
N PRO A 63 4.56 -13.54 -10.00
CA PRO A 63 3.68 -12.38 -10.06
C PRO A 63 3.98 -11.43 -8.90
N PHE A 64 4.20 -10.17 -9.23
CA PHE A 64 4.48 -9.11 -8.27
C PHE A 64 3.66 -7.88 -8.65
N ASN A 65 2.65 -7.61 -7.85
CA ASN A 65 1.77 -6.48 -7.98
C ASN A 65 1.49 -5.85 -6.61
N LEU A 66 0.57 -4.88 -6.56
CA LEU A 66 0.21 -4.18 -5.32
C LEU A 66 -0.41 -5.11 -4.26
N LEU A 67 -1.03 -6.21 -4.67
CA LEU A 67 -1.76 -7.15 -3.81
C LEU A 67 -0.96 -8.43 -3.50
N VAL A 68 -0.09 -8.87 -4.42
CA VAL A 68 0.60 -10.16 -4.40
C VAL A 68 2.11 -9.95 -4.65
N PRO A 69 3.00 -10.66 -3.95
CA PRO A 69 2.75 -11.56 -2.84
C PRO A 69 2.26 -10.81 -1.60
N ARG A 70 1.70 -11.54 -0.62
CA ARG A 70 1.36 -10.97 0.69
C ARG A 70 2.58 -10.29 1.30
N SER A 71 2.36 -9.25 2.09
CA SER A 71 3.43 -8.58 2.83
C SER A 71 4.23 -9.61 3.62
N ALA A 72 5.56 -9.54 3.50
CA ALA A 72 6.47 -10.39 4.24
C ALA A 72 7.65 -9.53 4.70
N CYS A 73 8.18 -9.83 5.88
CA CYS A 73 9.32 -9.07 6.41
C CYS A 73 10.54 -9.25 5.47
N PRO A 74 11.21 -8.16 5.04
CA PRO A 74 12.34 -8.26 4.12
C PRO A 74 13.56 -8.96 4.73
N GLN A 75 13.69 -8.95 6.07
CA GLN A 75 14.83 -9.55 6.77
C GLN A 75 14.62 -11.05 7.05
N CYS A 76 13.45 -11.45 7.54
CA CYS A 76 13.20 -12.83 7.98
C CYS A 76 12.22 -13.62 7.09
N ARG A 77 11.54 -12.97 6.13
CA ARG A 77 10.54 -13.56 5.21
C ARG A 77 9.29 -14.16 5.88
N HIS A 78 9.05 -13.84 7.16
CA HIS A 78 7.78 -14.20 7.80
C HIS A 78 6.60 -13.46 7.13
N PRO A 79 5.47 -14.14 6.85
CA PRO A 79 4.26 -13.50 6.34
C PRO A 79 3.67 -12.54 7.37
N ILE A 80 3.57 -11.27 7.03
CA ILE A 80 3.03 -10.21 7.89
C ILE A 80 1.50 -10.29 7.85
N SER A 81 0.89 -10.40 9.03
CA SER A 81 -0.57 -10.33 9.22
C SER A 81 -1.10 -8.92 8.98
N ALA A 82 -2.42 -8.78 8.78
CA ALA A 82 -3.02 -7.46 8.56
C ALA A 82 -2.81 -6.51 9.76
N LEU A 83 -2.75 -7.05 10.99
CA LEU A 83 -2.53 -6.26 12.20
C LEU A 83 -1.09 -5.73 12.30
N GLU A 84 -0.11 -6.56 11.96
CA GLU A 84 1.31 -6.18 11.88
C GLU A 84 1.62 -5.24 10.70
N ASN A 85 0.64 -4.95 9.83
CA ASN A 85 0.79 -3.97 8.76
C ASN A 85 0.15 -2.60 9.11
N ILE A 86 -0.42 -2.47 10.32
CA ILE A 86 -0.97 -1.21 10.83
C ILE A 86 0.17 -0.40 11.45
N PRO A 87 0.55 0.76 10.90
CA PRO A 87 1.74 1.52 11.34
C PRO A 87 1.80 1.89 12.83
N LEU A 88 0.65 1.86 13.51
CA LEU A 88 0.54 2.20 14.93
C LEU A 88 0.48 0.97 15.85
N LEU A 89 0.34 -0.24 15.31
CA LEU A 89 0.16 -1.49 16.06
C LEU A 89 1.18 -2.59 15.69
N SER A 90 2.03 -2.34 14.69
CA SER A 90 3.06 -3.24 14.14
C SER A 90 4.39 -3.20 14.88
#